data_AF-A0A1H8NFS8-F1
#
_entry.id   AF-A0A1H8NFS8-F1
#
_cell.length_a   1.000
_cell.length_b   1.000
_cell.length_c   1.000
_cell.angle_alpha   90.00
_cell.angle_beta   90.00
_cell.angle_gamma   90.00
#
_symmetry.space_group_name_H-M   'P 1'
#
loop_
_entity.id
_entity.type
_entity.pdbx_description
1 polymer ?
#
loop_
_entity_poly.entity_id
_entity_poly.type
_entity_poly.pdbx_seq_one_letter_code
_entity_poly.pdbx_strand_id
1 'polypeptide(L)'
;MSGLKDPRVLFAAERTLLAWNRTSLALIAFGFLVERAGLLLSALAPDHVHASGMVLTFWLGFAFILLGAVSAIYSSRQYAVFLKTLNPAEFPEGYGIRWGMLVNVAVAILALGLIVVLYIGRF
;
A
#
# COMPACT_ATOMS: atom_id res chain seq x y z
N MET A 1 32.80 -18.15 -1.21
CA MET A 1 31.59 -18.96 -1.49
C MET A 1 30.38 -18.12 -1.11
N SER A 2 29.68 -17.57 -2.10
CA SER A 2 28.52 -16.69 -1.86
C SER A 2 27.33 -17.52 -1.37
N GLY A 3 26.80 -17.20 -0.18
CA GLY A 3 25.63 -17.85 0.44
C GLY A 3 24.30 -17.59 -0.26
N LEU A 4 24.30 -17.39 -1.58
CA LEU A 4 23.11 -17.17 -2.42
C LEU A 4 22.26 -18.44 -2.59
N LYS A 5 22.85 -19.63 -2.39
CA LYS A 5 22.18 -20.93 -2.58
C LYS A 5 21.20 -21.36 -1.49
N ASP A 6 20.97 -20.57 -0.44
CA ASP A 6 20.06 -20.95 0.64
C ASP A 6 18.63 -20.46 0.38
N PRO A 7 17.64 -21.34 0.13
CA PRO A 7 16.24 -20.95 -0.10
C PRO A 7 15.62 -20.15 1.06
N ARG A 8 16.21 -20.17 2.25
CA ARG A 8 15.80 -19.32 3.39
C ARG A 8 15.87 -17.81 3.07
N VAL A 9 16.79 -17.41 2.18
CA VAL A 9 16.97 -16.01 1.79
C VAL A 9 15.77 -15.50 0.99
N LEU A 10 15.21 -16.33 0.09
CA LEU A 10 13.98 -16.04 -0.63
C LEU A 10 12.79 -15.88 0.33
N PHE A 11 12.61 -16.83 1.24
CA PHE A 11 11.52 -16.78 2.23
C PHE A 11 11.67 -15.62 3.23
N ALA A 12 12.89 -15.18 3.53
CA ALA A 12 13.12 -13.97 4.33
C ALA A 12 12.69 -12.71 3.57
N ALA A 13 13.04 -12.59 2.29
CA ALA A 13 12.62 -11.47 1.45
C ALA A 13 11.10 -11.44 1.22
N GLU A 14 10.45 -12.59 1.12
CA GLU A 14 8.99 -12.66 1.01
C GLU A 14 8.30 -12.20 2.30
N ARG A 15 8.80 -12.60 3.47
CA ARG A 15 8.25 -12.11 4.75
C ARG A 15 8.38 -10.61 4.90
N THR A 16 9.48 -10.00 4.47
CA THR A 16 9.61 -8.54 4.50
C THR A 16 8.65 -7.88 3.52
N LEU A 17 8.45 -8.45 2.32
CA LEU A 17 7.44 -7.96 1.37
C LEU A 17 6.02 -8.02 1.96
N LEU A 18 5.63 -9.12 2.60
CA LEU A 18 4.33 -9.26 3.24
C LEU A 18 4.15 -8.30 4.43
N ALA A 19 5.22 -8.07 5.19
CA ALA A 19 5.20 -7.09 6.27
C ALA A 19 4.96 -5.66 5.73
N TRP A 20 5.61 -5.29 4.62
CA TRP A 20 5.39 -4.02 3.92
C TRP A 20 3.99 -3.91 3.33
N ASN A 21 3.43 -5.00 2.81
CA ASN A 21 2.05 -5.01 2.32
C ASN A 21 1.07 -4.68 3.46
N ARG A 22 1.25 -5.32 4.62
CA ARG A 22 0.41 -5.06 5.81
C ARG A 22 0.48 -3.61 6.28
N THR A 23 1.66 -3.00 6.34
CA THR A 23 1.78 -1.57 6.69
C THR A 23 1.13 -0.67 5.65
N SER A 24 1.29 -0.99 4.36
CA SER A 24 0.67 -0.25 3.26
C SER A 24 -0.86 -0.26 3.35
N LEU A 25 -1.45 -1.45 3.58
CA LEU A 25 -2.88 -1.61 3.79
C LEU A 25 -3.39 -0.85 5.02
N ALA A 26 -2.66 -0.89 6.14
CA ALA A 26 -3.01 -0.15 7.34
C ALA A 26 -3.03 1.37 7.08
N LEU A 27 -2.04 1.91 6.34
CA LEU A 27 -1.99 3.32 5.96
C LEU A 27 -3.15 3.71 5.04
N ILE A 28 -3.47 2.89 4.05
CA ILE A 28 -4.59 3.13 3.13
C ILE A 28 -5.92 3.13 3.90
N ALA A 29 -6.16 2.11 4.73
CA ALA A 29 -7.39 2.01 5.52
C ALA A 29 -7.54 3.18 6.51
N PHE A 30 -6.45 3.55 7.17
CA PHE A 30 -6.45 4.70 8.08
C PHE A 30 -6.71 6.02 7.35
N GLY A 31 -6.05 6.25 6.21
CA GLY A 31 -6.29 7.45 5.41
C GLY A 31 -7.71 7.56 4.88
N PHE A 32 -8.31 6.43 4.46
CA PHE A 32 -9.72 6.37 4.10
C PHE A 32 -10.65 6.71 5.28
N LEU A 33 -10.38 6.17 6.46
CA LEU A 33 -11.15 6.46 7.67
C LEU A 33 -11.08 7.94 8.05
N VAL A 34 -9.90 8.55 7.97
CA VAL A 34 -9.70 9.98 8.25
C VAL A 34 -10.48 10.87 7.29
N GLU A 35 -10.46 10.54 5.98
CA GLU A 35 -11.22 11.30 4.98
C GLU A 35 -12.73 11.16 5.24
N ARG A 36 -13.23 9.95 5.51
CA ARG A 36 -14.66 9.70 5.81
C ARG A 36 -15.12 10.26 7.14
N ALA A 37 -14.23 10.40 8.12
CA ALA A 37 -14.57 11.04 9.40
C ALA A 37 -15.02 12.49 9.21
N GLY A 38 -14.42 13.23 8.25
CA GLY A 38 -14.84 14.60 7.93
C GLY A 38 -16.28 14.68 7.43
N LEU A 39 -16.66 13.76 6.54
CA LEU A 39 -18.03 13.67 6.01
C LEU A 39 -19.02 13.21 7.09
N LEU A 40 -18.65 12.22 7.91
CA LEU A 40 -19.50 11.73 9.00
C LEU A 40 -19.80 12.83 10.02
N LEU A 41 -18.80 13.65 10.38
CA LEU A 41 -18.99 14.79 11.27
C LEU A 41 -19.92 15.84 10.66
N SER A 42 -19.81 16.12 9.35
CA SER A 42 -20.74 17.05 8.69
C SER A 42 -22.18 16.56 8.64
N ALA A 43 -22.39 15.24 8.58
CA ALA A 43 -23.72 14.65 8.61
C ALA A 43 -24.34 14.64 10.02
N LEU A 44 -23.52 14.48 11.07
CA LEU A 44 -23.97 14.37 12.45
C LEU A 44 -24.08 15.72 13.17
N ALA A 45 -23.21 16.67 12.86
CA ALA A 45 -23.12 17.96 13.56
C ALA A 45 -22.76 19.11 12.59
N PRO A 46 -23.64 19.44 11.63
CA PRO A 46 -23.36 20.46 10.61
C PRO A 46 -22.98 21.82 11.18
N ASP A 47 -23.53 22.23 12.34
CA ASP A 47 -23.25 23.52 12.97
C ASP A 47 -21.83 23.64 13.57
N HIS A 48 -21.15 22.52 13.82
CA HIS A 48 -19.81 22.50 14.40
C HIS A 48 -18.70 22.27 13.37
N VAL A 49 -19.05 22.01 12.11
CA VAL A 49 -18.08 21.69 11.06
C VAL A 49 -17.75 22.92 10.23
N HIS A 50 -16.55 23.44 10.46
CA HIS A 50 -16.00 24.51 9.62
C HIS A 50 -15.49 23.93 8.30
N ALA A 51 -15.75 24.62 7.19
CA ALA A 51 -15.30 24.22 5.85
C ALA A 51 -13.79 23.92 5.80
N SER A 52 -12.97 24.69 6.54
CA SER A 52 -11.52 24.48 6.65
C SER A 52 -11.13 23.14 7.30
N GLY A 53 -11.91 22.67 8.29
CA GLY A 53 -11.67 21.40 8.96
C GLY A 53 -11.91 20.20 8.02
N MET A 54 -12.92 20.31 7.15
CA MET A 54 -13.23 19.29 6.15
C MET A 54 -12.17 19.21 5.03
N VAL A 55 -11.59 20.35 4.65
CA VAL A 55 -10.47 20.38 3.70
C VAL A 55 -9.22 19.77 4.32
N LEU A 56 -8.96 20.04 5.61
CA LEU A 56 -7.84 19.44 6.34
C LEU A 56 -7.95 17.92 6.47
N THR A 57 -9.11 17.38 6.88
CA THR A 57 -9.30 15.93 6.99
C THR A 57 -9.20 15.23 5.64
N PHE A 58 -9.67 15.89 4.56
CA PHE A 58 -9.47 15.40 3.20
C PHE A 58 -8.00 15.31 2.81
N TRP A 59 -7.23 16.39 2.95
CA TRP A 59 -5.80 16.38 2.60
C TRP A 59 -5.00 15.42 3.48
N LEU A 60 -5.35 15.30 4.76
CA LEU A 60 -4.72 14.37 5.69
C LEU A 60 -4.99 12.92 5.27
N GLY A 61 -6.25 12.56 5.00
CA GLY A 61 -6.62 11.23 4.54
C GLY A 61 -5.98 10.88 3.19
N PHE A 62 -5.96 11.83 2.26
CA PHE A 62 -5.27 11.70 0.97
C PHE A 62 -3.77 11.42 1.16
N ALA A 63 -3.09 12.16 2.04
CA ALA A 63 -1.67 11.95 2.32
C ALA A 63 -1.38 10.55 2.88
N PHE A 64 -2.24 10.04 3.77
CA PHE A 64 -2.09 8.68 4.31
C PHE A 64 -2.31 7.59 3.24
N ILE A 65 -3.31 7.74 2.37
CA ILE A 65 -3.55 6.79 1.28
C ILE A 65 -2.36 6.81 0.29
N LEU A 66 -1.85 8.00 -0.02
CA LEU A 66 -0.69 8.17 -0.89
C LEU A 66 0.56 7.53 -0.29
N LEU A 67 0.82 7.74 1.01
CA LEU A 67 1.92 7.08 1.72
C LEU A 67 1.80 5.55 1.67
N GLY A 68 0.60 5.01 1.87
CA GLY A 68 0.35 3.57 1.75
C GLY A 68 0.60 3.05 0.32
N ALA A 69 0.17 3.78 -0.71
CA ALA A 69 0.44 3.43 -2.11
C ALA A 69 1.93 3.46 -2.44
N VAL A 70 2.65 4.49 -1.99
CA VAL A 70 4.12 4.61 -2.17
C VAL A 70 4.84 3.47 -1.46
N SER A 71 4.43 3.12 -0.23
CA SER A 71 4.98 1.98 0.51
C SER A 71 4.80 0.66 -0.24
N ALA A 72 3.62 0.41 -0.83
CA ALA A 72 3.36 -0.79 -1.63
C ALA A 72 4.23 -0.85 -2.90
N ILE A 73 4.38 0.27 -3.60
CA ILE A 73 5.24 0.39 -4.79
C ILE A 73 6.71 0.18 -4.42
N TYR A 74 7.17 0.79 -3.31
CA TYR A 74 8.54 0.68 -2.84
C TYR A 74 8.89 -0.76 -2.48
N SER A 75 8.01 -1.45 -1.76
CA SER A 75 8.16 -2.88 -1.43
C SER A 75 8.23 -3.75 -2.69
N SER A 76 7.35 -3.50 -3.66
CA SER A 76 7.34 -4.22 -4.94
C SER A 76 8.64 -4.02 -5.73
N ARG A 77 9.16 -2.78 -5.77
CA ARG A 77 10.45 -2.46 -6.41
C ARG A 77 11.62 -3.12 -5.70
N GLN A 78 11.68 -3.04 -4.37
CA GLN A 78 12.74 -3.66 -3.56
C GLN A 78 12.81 -5.17 -3.83
N TYR A 79 11.66 -5.85 -3.85
CA TYR A 79 11.57 -7.28 -4.13
C TYR A 79 11.92 -7.62 -5.58
N ALA A 80 11.49 -6.80 -6.54
CA ALA A 80 11.86 -7.00 -7.95
C ALA A 80 13.37 -6.82 -8.21
N VAL A 81 14.01 -5.83 -7.56
CA VAL A 81 15.46 -5.64 -7.63
C VAL A 81 16.19 -6.82 -6.98
N PHE A 82 15.69 -7.31 -5.84
CA PHE A 82 16.24 -8.48 -5.16
C PHE A 82 16.13 -9.76 -6.01
N LEU A 83 15.00 -9.97 -6.68
CA LEU A 83 14.81 -11.09 -7.60
C LEU A 83 15.74 -11.03 -8.82
N LYS A 84 16.09 -9.83 -9.30
CA LYS A 84 17.06 -9.67 -10.40
C LYS A 84 18.50 -10.02 -10.00
N THR A 85 18.82 -9.97 -8.70
CA THR A 85 20.15 -10.35 -8.18
C THR A 85 20.29 -11.85 -7.89
N LEU A 86 19.19 -12.62 -7.95
CA LEU A 86 19.17 -14.06 -7.72
C LEU A 86 19.30 -14.82 -9.04
N ASN A 87 20.11 -15.88 -9.03
CA ASN A 87 20.40 -16.65 -10.24
C ASN A 87 19.21 -17.58 -10.57
N PRO A 88 18.80 -17.76 -11.86
CA PRO A 88 17.64 -18.56 -12.24
C PRO A 88 17.63 -20.04 -11.78
N ALA A 89 18.75 -20.56 -11.29
CA ALA A 89 18.92 -21.92 -10.79
C ALA A 89 18.50 -22.11 -9.31
N GLU A 90 18.09 -21.04 -8.59
CA GLU A 90 17.69 -21.09 -7.18
C GLU A 90 16.16 -21.02 -6.99
N PHE A 91 15.39 -20.97 -8.07
CA PHE A 91 13.93 -21.01 -8.01
C PHE A 91 13.44 -22.46 -7.85
N PRO A 92 12.76 -22.81 -6.75
CA PRO A 92 12.14 -24.13 -6.62
C PRO A 92 11.08 -24.31 -7.73
N GLU A 93 11.12 -25.45 -8.43
CA GLU A 93 10.19 -25.78 -9.51
C GLU A 93 8.73 -25.65 -9.01
N GLY A 94 7.95 -24.79 -9.66
CA GLY A 94 6.53 -24.57 -9.33
C GLY A 94 6.22 -23.49 -8.29
N TYR A 95 7.20 -22.78 -7.73
CA TYR A 95 6.93 -21.76 -6.70
C TYR A 95 6.45 -20.42 -7.30
N GLY A 96 5.23 -20.01 -6.93
CA GLY A 96 4.53 -18.83 -7.45
C GLY A 96 5.02 -17.49 -6.87
N ILE A 97 6.31 -17.20 -6.99
CA ILE A 97 6.99 -15.98 -6.49
C ILE A 97 6.30 -14.68 -6.94
N ARG A 98 5.58 -14.75 -8.06
CA ARG A 98 4.85 -13.62 -8.66
C ARG A 98 3.62 -13.18 -7.84
N TRP A 99 3.06 -14.03 -6.99
CA TRP A 99 1.82 -13.70 -6.26
C TRP A 99 1.99 -12.55 -5.26
N GLY A 100 3.07 -12.54 -4.46
CA GLY A 100 3.31 -11.44 -3.51
C GLY A 100 3.48 -10.09 -4.22
N MET A 101 4.16 -10.09 -5.37
CA MET A 101 4.32 -8.90 -6.21
C MET A 101 2.99 -8.47 -6.85
N LEU A 102 2.21 -9.41 -7.39
CA LEU A 102 0.89 -9.15 -7.99
C LEU A 102 -0.07 -8.53 -6.96
N VAL A 103 -0.10 -9.06 -5.73
CA VAL A 103 -0.95 -8.51 -4.66
C VAL A 103 -0.54 -7.09 -4.30
N ASN A 104 0.76 -6.79 -4.15
CA ASN A 104 1.21 -5.42 -3.86
C ASN A 104 0.88 -4.45 -5.00
N VAL A 105 1.02 -4.88 -6.26
CA VAL A 105 0.64 -4.06 -7.42
C VAL A 105 -0.87 -3.84 -7.45
N ALA A 106 -1.67 -4.88 -7.20
CA ALA A 106 -3.13 -4.76 -7.11
C ALA A 106 -3.55 -3.78 -6.00
N VAL A 107 -2.93 -3.86 -4.82
CA VAL A 107 -3.16 -2.92 -3.70
C VAL A 107 -2.82 -1.49 -4.12
N ALA A 108 -1.70 -1.27 -4.81
CA ALA A 108 -1.33 0.06 -5.30
C ALA A 108 -2.34 0.61 -6.34
N ILE A 109 -2.81 -0.23 -7.27
CA ILE A 109 -3.84 0.15 -8.25
C ILE A 109 -5.15 0.49 -7.55
N LEU A 110 -5.58 -0.33 -6.59
CA LEU A 110 -6.80 -0.07 -5.81
C LEU A 110 -6.68 1.21 -4.98
N ALA A 111 -5.51 1.49 -4.40
CA ALA A 111 -5.26 2.72 -3.67
C ALA A 111 -5.34 3.96 -4.58
N LEU A 112 -4.79 3.87 -5.80
CA LEU A 112 -4.92 4.93 -6.82
C LEU A 112 -6.37 5.10 -7.26
N GLY A 113 -7.09 4.00 -7.50
CA GLY A 113 -8.52 4.04 -7.82
C GLY A 113 -9.35 4.69 -6.71
N LEU A 114 -9.04 4.36 -5.45
CA LEU A 114 -9.67 4.98 -4.29
C LEU A 114 -9.41 6.49 -4.25
N ILE A 115 -8.17 6.93 -4.48
CA ILE A 115 -7.83 8.35 -4.58
C ILE A 115 -8.68 9.05 -5.65
N VAL A 116 -8.80 8.46 -6.84
CA VAL A 116 -9.58 9.03 -7.95
C VAL A 116 -11.07 9.14 -7.58
N VAL A 117 -11.64 8.08 -6.99
CA VAL A 117 -13.05 8.08 -6.55
C VAL A 117 -13.30 9.12 -5.47
N LEU A 118 -12.39 9.26 -4.51
CA LEU A 118 -12.48 10.29 -3.46
C LEU A 118 -12.39 11.70 -4.04
N TYR A 119 -11.53 11.90 -5.03
CA TYR A 119 -11.39 13.19 -5.70
C TYR A 119 -12.65 13.55 -6.51
N ILE A 120 -13.20 12.60 -7.26
CA ILE A 120 -14.43 12.82 -8.04
C ILE A 120 -15.63 13.04 -7.12
N GLY A 121 -15.82 12.22 -6.08
CA GLY A 121 -16.98 12.32 -5.18
C GLY A 121 -17.00 13.57 -4.30
N ARG A 122 -15.94 14.40 -4.33
CA ARG A 122 -15.87 15.70 -3.66
C ARG A 122 -16.43 16.84 -4.54
N PHE A 123 -16.39 16.69 -5.87
CA PHE A 123 -16.92 17.63 -6.88
C PHE A 123 -18.33 17.24 -7.31
#